data_AF-A0A1F3LDM8-F1
#
_entry.id   AF-A0A1F3LDM8-F1
#
_cell.length_a   1.000
_cell.length_b   1.000
_cell.length_c   1.000
_cell.angle_alpha   90.00
_cell.angle_beta   90.00
_cell.angle_gamma   90.00
#
_symmetry.space_group_name_H-M   'P 1'
#
loop_
_entity.id
_entity.type
_entity.pdbx_description
1 polymer ?
#
loop_
_entity_poly.entity_id
_entity_poly.type
_entity_poly.pdbx_seq_one_letter_code
_entity_poly.pdbx_strand_id
1 'polypeptide(L)'
;MYKTLSNIQKQHFLEISGTEYIDYEISGKFMTKYPYNNKEWSLSPWSFTFILEENTGYFICELDHRMTNNRIIGWDQDGNKLSSEITSKYFKPHF
;
A
#
# COMPACT_ATOMS: atom_id res chain seq x y z
N MET A 1 15.20 13.71 -3.28
CA MET A 1 13.73 13.65 -3.22
C MET A 1 13.29 12.52 -4.12
N TYR A 2 12.70 11.48 -3.53
CA TYR A 2 12.21 10.29 -4.23
C TYR A 2 10.94 10.64 -4.97
N LYS A 3 10.87 10.25 -6.25
CA LYS A 3 9.72 10.53 -7.14
C LYS A 3 9.04 9.27 -7.64
N THR A 4 9.62 8.11 -7.37
CA THR A 4 9.10 6.81 -7.76
C THR A 4 9.52 5.75 -6.74
N LEU A 5 8.79 4.64 -6.74
CA LEU A 5 9.08 3.44 -5.96
C LEU A 5 10.33 2.73 -6.50
N SER A 6 11.10 2.12 -5.60
CA SER A 6 12.16 1.17 -6.00
C SER A 6 11.56 -0.09 -6.63
N ASN A 7 12.36 -0.91 -7.31
CA ASN A 7 11.87 -2.14 -7.94
C ASN A 7 11.21 -3.10 -6.94
N ILE A 8 11.76 -3.24 -5.74
CA ILE A 8 11.20 -4.09 -4.69
C ILE A 8 9.90 -3.51 -4.12
N GLN A 9 9.80 -2.18 -3.99
CA GLN A 9 8.56 -1.52 -3.59
C GLN A 9 7.47 -1.67 -4.67
N LYS A 10 7.81 -1.61 -5.95
CA LYS A 10 6.89 -1.90 -7.06
C LYS A 10 6.35 -3.32 -7.01
N GLN A 11 7.19 -4.30 -6.64
CA GLN A 11 6.75 -5.69 -6.43
C GLN A 11 5.74 -5.77 -5.28
N HIS A 12 6.04 -5.17 -4.12
CA HIS A 12 5.08 -5.14 -3.01
C HIS A 12 3.77 -4.44 -3.38
N PHE A 13 3.84 -3.29 -4.08
CA PHE A 13 2.65 -2.60 -4.58
C PHE A 13 1.78 -3.52 -5.42
N LEU A 14 2.37 -4.26 -6.36
CA LEU A 14 1.66 -5.18 -7.25
C LEU A 14 1.07 -6.37 -6.47
N GLU A 15 1.83 -6.96 -5.56
CA GLU A 15 1.39 -8.09 -4.75
C GLU A 15 0.15 -7.75 -3.91
N ILE A 16 0.08 -6.53 -3.40
CA ILE A 16 -0.97 -6.07 -2.48
C ILE A 16 -2.19 -5.56 -3.22
N SER A 17 -1.98 -4.75 -4.25
CA SER A 17 -3.06 -4.05 -4.95
C SER A 17 -3.60 -4.85 -6.15
N GLY A 18 -2.83 -5.79 -6.68
CA GLY A 18 -3.12 -6.51 -7.93
C GLY A 18 -2.99 -5.64 -9.18
N THR A 19 -2.37 -4.47 -9.07
CA THR A 19 -2.20 -3.48 -10.14
C THR A 19 -0.74 -3.06 -10.24
N GLU A 20 -0.24 -2.85 -11.46
CA GLU A 20 1.12 -2.36 -11.65
C GLU A 20 1.22 -0.89 -11.23
N TYR A 21 2.32 -0.54 -10.57
CA TYR A 21 2.58 0.85 -10.20
C TYR A 21 2.92 1.66 -11.45
N ILE A 22 2.33 2.85 -11.53
CA ILE A 22 2.51 3.78 -12.64
C ILE A 22 3.46 4.90 -12.18
N ASP A 23 4.56 5.10 -12.93
CA ASP A 23 5.78 5.83 -12.52
C ASP A 23 5.66 7.37 -12.31
N TYR A 24 4.48 7.88 -11.97
CA TYR A 24 4.22 9.31 -11.77
C TYR A 24 3.30 9.63 -10.59
N GLU A 25 2.74 8.64 -9.90
CA GLU A 25 1.84 8.87 -8.78
C GLU A 25 2.55 8.66 -7.44
N ILE A 26 2.89 9.75 -6.74
CA ILE A 26 3.43 9.65 -5.37
C ILE A 26 2.37 9.27 -4.33
N SER A 27 1.09 9.30 -4.69
CA SER A 27 0.00 8.85 -3.85
C SER A 27 -1.23 8.57 -4.69
N GLY A 28 -2.11 7.70 -4.23
CA GLY A 28 -3.35 7.40 -4.95
C GLY A 28 -4.32 6.56 -4.13
N LYS A 29 -5.53 6.43 -4.65
CA LYS A 29 -6.59 5.61 -4.05
C LYS A 29 -7.43 4.94 -5.13
N PHE A 30 -7.63 3.63 -5.03
CA PHE A 30 -8.45 2.85 -5.96
C PHE A 30 -8.97 1.56 -5.31
N MET A 31 -9.87 0.86 -5.98
CA MET A 31 -10.34 -0.46 -5.55
C MET A 31 -9.42 -1.55 -6.12
N THR A 32 -8.97 -2.47 -5.27
CA THR A 32 -8.20 -3.63 -5.72
C THR A 32 -9.03 -4.54 -6.61
N LYS A 33 -8.39 -5.44 -7.36
CA LYS A 33 -9.12 -6.45 -8.16
C LYS A 33 -9.72 -7.57 -7.29
N TYR A 34 -9.11 -7.82 -6.13
CA TYR A 34 -9.43 -8.91 -5.22
C TYR A 34 -9.00 -8.55 -3.78
N PRO A 35 -9.53 -9.23 -2.74
CA PRO A 35 -9.05 -9.14 -1.38
C PRO A 35 -7.55 -9.42 -1.25
N TYR A 36 -6.87 -8.68 -0.38
CA TYR A 36 -5.43 -8.82 -0.12
C TYR A 36 -4.93 -10.26 0.09
N ASN A 37 -5.72 -11.09 0.76
CA ASN A 37 -5.36 -12.46 1.12
C ASN A 37 -6.07 -13.53 0.27
N ASN A 38 -6.83 -13.15 -0.75
CA ASN A 38 -7.58 -14.09 -1.56
C ASN A 38 -7.75 -13.60 -3.00
N LYS A 39 -6.93 -14.12 -3.91
CA LYS A 39 -6.98 -13.80 -5.35
C LYS A 39 -8.12 -14.49 -6.10
N GLU A 40 -8.76 -15.50 -5.52
CA GLU A 40 -9.85 -16.25 -6.15
C GLU A 40 -11.19 -15.52 -6.05
N TRP A 41 -11.33 -14.59 -5.09
CA TRP A 41 -12.61 -13.95 -4.80
C TRP A 41 -12.67 -12.49 -5.29
N SER A 42 -13.09 -12.27 -6.54
CA SER A 42 -13.17 -10.92 -7.13
C SER A 42 -14.35 -10.05 -6.64
N LEU A 43 -15.31 -10.63 -5.93
CA LEU A 43 -16.56 -9.94 -5.54
C LEU A 43 -16.44 -9.10 -4.25
N SER A 44 -15.28 -9.06 -3.62
CA SER A 44 -15.05 -8.32 -2.38
C SER A 44 -13.75 -7.51 -2.40
N PRO A 45 -13.56 -6.62 -3.39
CA PRO A 45 -12.35 -5.81 -3.50
C PRO A 45 -12.18 -4.90 -2.28
N TRP A 46 -10.93 -4.57 -1.95
CA TRP A 46 -10.59 -3.66 -0.86
C TRP A 46 -10.27 -2.28 -1.44
N SER A 47 -10.50 -1.23 -0.66
CA SER A 47 -9.97 0.10 -0.97
C SER A 47 -8.48 0.09 -0.69
N PHE A 48 -7.66 0.41 -1.68
CA PHE A 48 -6.22 0.56 -1.55
C PHE A 48 -5.86 2.03 -1.66
N THR A 49 -5.23 2.57 -0.62
CA THR A 49 -4.67 3.92 -0.58
C THR A 49 -3.17 3.81 -0.39
N PHE A 50 -2.37 4.62 -1.09
CA PHE A 50 -0.92 4.58 -0.94
C PHE A 50 -0.27 5.96 -1.00
N ILE A 51 0.94 6.05 -0.44
CA ILE A 51 1.80 7.23 -0.38
C ILE A 51 3.27 6.79 -0.53
N LEU A 52 4.03 7.50 -1.35
CA LEU A 52 5.49 7.52 -1.38
C LEU A 52 5.94 8.82 -0.70
N GLU A 53 6.59 8.70 0.46
CA GLU A 53 7.15 9.86 1.14
C GLU A 53 8.48 10.25 0.51
N GLU A 54 8.55 11.48 0.00
CA GLU A 54 9.61 11.89 -0.91
C GLU A 54 10.98 12.13 -0.24
N ASN A 55 11.06 12.32 1.08
CA ASN A 55 12.31 12.60 1.76
C ASN A 55 13.03 11.32 2.20
N THR A 56 12.28 10.34 2.66
CA THR A 56 12.72 9.05 3.20
C THR A 56 12.65 7.94 2.16
N GLY A 57 11.83 8.11 1.12
CA GLY A 57 11.54 7.05 0.15
C GLY A 57 10.64 5.96 0.72
N TYR A 58 9.94 6.20 1.82
CA TYR A 58 9.03 5.22 2.37
C TYR A 58 7.80 5.05 1.49
N PHE A 59 7.48 3.80 1.19
CA PHE A 59 6.22 3.42 0.57
C PHE A 59 5.27 2.95 1.66
N ILE A 60 4.16 3.64 1.86
CA ILE A 60 3.13 3.30 2.85
C ILE A 60 1.80 3.10 2.14
N CYS A 61 1.07 2.05 2.52
CA CYS A 61 -0.25 1.77 2.00
C CYS A 61 -1.23 1.34 3.09
N GLU A 62 -2.50 1.55 2.79
CA GLU A 62 -3.65 1.12 3.56
C GLU A 62 -4.57 0.31 2.66
N LEU A 63 -4.98 -0.84 3.18
CA LEU A 63 -6.06 -1.66 2.65
C LEU A 63 -7.24 -1.55 3.62
N ASP A 64 -8.34 -0.97 3.16
CA ASP A 64 -9.56 -0.81 3.95
C ASP A 64 -10.73 -1.58 3.33
N HIS A 65 -11.58 -2.13 4.18
CA HIS A 65 -12.78 -2.84 3.77
C HIS A 65 -13.86 -2.72 4.84
N ARG A 66 -15.08 -2.36 4.43
CA ARG A 66 -16.21 -2.01 5.32
C ARG A 66 -16.58 -3.04 6.40
N MET A 67 -16.14 -4.29 6.27
CA MET A 67 -16.52 -5.41 7.16
C MET A 67 -15.40 -5.87 8.10
N THR A 68 -14.22 -5.24 8.06
CA THR A 68 -13.07 -5.65 8.87
C THR A 68 -12.13 -4.48 9.10
N ASN A 69 -11.16 -4.67 10.00
CA ASN A 69 -10.15 -3.66 10.27
C ASN A 69 -9.27 -3.46 9.04
N ASN A 70 -8.86 -2.21 8.82
CA ASN A 70 -7.90 -1.90 7.79
C ASN A 70 -6.54 -2.55 8.10
N ARG A 71 -5.75 -2.75 7.05
CA ARG A 71 -4.36 -3.19 7.13
C ARG A 71 -3.47 -2.06 6.66
N ILE A 72 -2.58 -1.61 7.52
CA ILE A 72 -1.61 -0.57 7.20
C ILE A 72 -0.23 -1.22 7.14
N ILE A 73 0.45 -1.04 6.01
CA ILE A 73 1.73 -1.69 5.73
C ILE A 73 2.64 -0.68 5.03
N GLY A 74 3.95 -0.76 5.27
CA GLY A 74 4.91 0.07 4.56
C GLY A 74 6.29 -0.55 4.48
N TRP A 75 7.10 -0.04 3.55
CA TRP A 75 8.45 -0.49 3.25
C TRP A 75 9.41 0.67 3.01
N ASP A 76 10.68 0.49 3.35
CA ASP A 76 11.76 1.36 2.89
C ASP A 76 12.16 1.06 1.42
N GLN A 77 13.19 1.76 0.94
CA GLN A 77 13.67 1.62 -0.44
C GLN A 77 14.30 0.25 -0.74
N ASP A 78 14.78 -0.46 0.28
CA ASP A 78 15.40 -1.78 0.19
C ASP A 78 14.36 -2.91 0.34
N GLY A 79 13.10 -2.57 0.61
CA GLY A 79 12.02 -3.54 0.79
C GLY A 79 11.92 -4.09 2.21
N ASN A 80 12.57 -3.45 3.20
CA ASN A 80 12.38 -3.81 4.60
C ASN A 80 11.07 -3.22 5.12
N LYS A 81 10.34 -4.01 5.90
CA LYS A 81 9.05 -3.60 6.46
C LYS A 81 9.25 -2.52 7.52
N LEU A 82 8.45 -1.46 7.44
CA LEU A 82 8.43 -0.38 8.42
C LEU A 82 7.69 -0.80 9.69
N SER A 83 8.06 -0.19 10.82
CA SER A 83 7.36 -0.39 12.09
C SER A 83 5.97 0.27 12.07
N SER A 84 5.08 -0.22 12.93
CA SER A 84 3.75 0.37 13.13
C SER A 84 3.81 1.81 13.63
N GLU A 85 4.85 2.18 14.38
CA GLU A 85 5.09 3.56 14.83
C GLU A 85 5.31 4.52 13.66
N ILE A 86 5.96 4.07 12.58
CA ILE A 86 6.16 4.87 11.38
C ILE A 86 4.86 4.93 10.57
N THR A 87 4.24 3.78 10.30
CA THR A 87 3.07 3.71 9.42
C THR A 87 1.84 4.40 10.02
N SER A 88 1.70 4.39 11.35
CA SER A 88 0.61 5.07 12.08
C SER A 88 0.66 6.61 12.01
N LYS A 89 1.73 7.19 11.46
CA LYS A 89 1.82 8.63 11.15
C LYS A 89 1.03 8.99 9.89
N TYR A 90 0.78 8.02 9.00
CA TYR A 90 0.13 8.23 7.70
C TYR A 90 -1.32 7.75 7.69
N PHE A 91 -1.57 6.57 8.26
CA PHE A 91 -2.91 5.97 8.35
C PHE A 91 -3.21 5.59 9.79
N LYS A 92 -4.50 5.55 10.16
CA LYS A 92 -4.92 5.16 11.51
C LYS A 92 -5.67 3.82 11.46
N PRO A 93 -5.39 2.88 12.37
CA PRO A 93 -6.15 1.65 12.42
C PRO A 93 -7.64 1.92 12.65
N HIS A 94 -8.50 1.21 11.92
CA HIS A 94 -9.92 1.10 12.19
C HIS A 94 -10.08 0.01 13.26
N PHE A 95 -10.83 0.31 14.32
CA PHE A 95 -11.13 -0.61 15.43
C PHE A 95 -12.64 -0.83 15.52
#